data_AF-A0A1F5H846-F1
#
_entry.id   AF-A0A1F5H846-F1
#
_cell.length_a   1.000
_cell.length_b   1.000
_cell.length_c   1.000
_cell.angle_alpha   90.00
_cell.angle_beta   90.00
_cell.angle_gamma   90.00
#
_symmetry.space_group_name_H-M   'P 1'
#
loop_
_entity.id
_entity.type
_entity.pdbx_description
1 polymer ?
#
loop_
_entity_poly.entity_id
_entity_poly.type
_entity_poly.pdbx_seq_one_letter_code
_entity_poly.pdbx_strand_id
1 'polypeptide(L)'
;MNQLSSRKSGTGWRTSLTCYTDVDMLKPQALANSFAGTTIILYIVLFILKIIAFPFFQLIINSQFFGINIADEVPTMNLANFLGVLIAVGIIAWLVGYLIATIYNRLIT
;
A
#
# COMPACT_ATOMS: atom_id res chain seq x y z
N MET A 1 31.04 -15.31 62.81
CA MET A 1 29.80 -16.04 62.49
C MET A 1 28.81 -15.03 61.91
N ASN A 2 28.87 -14.80 60.60
CA ASN A 2 28.01 -15.40 59.56
C ASN A 2 26.73 -14.54 59.39
N GLN A 3 26.40 -13.89 58.28
CA GLN A 3 26.53 -14.28 56.88
C GLN A 3 26.59 -13.04 55.95
N LEU A 4 27.41 -13.15 54.90
CA LEU A 4 27.42 -12.35 53.69
C LEU A 4 26.21 -12.69 52.79
N SER A 5 25.90 -11.77 51.87
CA SER A 5 25.48 -12.07 50.49
C SER A 5 24.16 -12.82 50.27
N SER A 6 23.15 -12.10 49.78
CA SER A 6 22.28 -12.66 48.73
C SER A 6 21.69 -11.55 47.85
N ARG A 7 22.52 -11.02 46.94
CA ARG A 7 21.99 -10.58 45.64
C ARG A 7 21.46 -11.83 44.96
N LYS A 8 20.13 -11.94 44.80
CA LYS A 8 19.55 -12.97 43.94
C LYS A 8 19.86 -12.63 42.49
N SER A 9 21.04 -13.05 42.02
CA SER A 9 21.28 -13.33 40.62
C SER A 9 20.94 -14.79 40.38
N GLY A 10 19.94 -15.05 39.54
CA GLY A 10 19.81 -16.37 38.94
C GLY A 10 18.42 -16.67 38.42
N THR A 11 18.39 -17.15 37.16
CA THR A 11 17.30 -17.83 36.45
C THR A 11 16.18 -16.92 35.91
N GLY A 12 15.99 -16.76 34.60
CA GLY A 12 16.63 -17.40 33.46
C GLY A 12 16.42 -16.58 32.20
N TRP A 13 17.45 -16.59 31.36
CA TRP A 13 17.59 -15.96 30.04
C TRP A 13 16.61 -16.48 28.96
N ARG A 14 15.40 -16.89 29.37
CA ARG A 14 14.34 -17.48 28.52
C ARG A 14 13.24 -16.47 28.16
N THR A 15 13.55 -15.18 28.13
CA THR A 15 12.61 -14.15 27.64
C THR A 15 13.18 -13.32 26.50
N SER A 16 14.40 -13.62 26.01
CA SER A 16 14.99 -12.89 24.88
C SER A 16 14.88 -13.61 23.54
N LEU A 17 14.55 -14.91 23.51
CA LEU A 17 14.40 -15.65 22.24
C LEU A 17 13.01 -15.49 21.60
N THR A 18 12.00 -15.04 22.36
CA THR A 18 10.69 -14.63 21.84
C THR A 18 10.67 -13.19 21.32
N CYS A 19 11.74 -12.41 21.52
CA CYS A 19 11.80 -11.01 21.10
C CYS A 19 12.28 -10.79 19.65
N TYR A 20 12.63 -11.84 18.90
CA TYR A 20 13.16 -11.69 17.54
C TYR A 20 12.38 -12.46 16.47
N THR A 21 11.28 -13.11 16.83
CA THR A 21 10.30 -13.60 15.86
C THR A 21 8.96 -12.91 16.10
N ASP A 22 8.98 -11.60 16.36
CA ASP A 22 7.87 -10.81 15.84
C ASP A 22 8.15 -10.72 14.34
N VAL A 23 7.70 -11.74 13.61
CA VAL A 23 7.50 -11.59 12.17
C VAL A 23 6.51 -10.44 12.07
N ASP A 24 7.01 -9.21 11.88
CA ASP A 24 6.22 -7.99 11.86
C ASP A 24 5.01 -8.22 10.95
N MET A 25 3.87 -8.54 11.56
CA MET A 25 2.69 -8.93 10.81
C MET A 25 2.20 -7.68 10.10
N LEU A 26 2.10 -7.74 8.77
CA LEU A 26 1.79 -6.58 7.98
C LEU A 26 0.38 -6.11 8.35
N LYS A 27 0.27 -4.89 8.90
CA LYS A 27 -1.01 -4.32 9.32
C LYS A 27 -1.87 -4.05 8.08
N PRO A 28 -2.94 -4.83 7.83
CA PRO A 28 -3.64 -4.80 6.56
C PRO A 28 -4.36 -3.47 6.33
N GLN A 29 -4.86 -2.85 7.40
CA GLN A 29 -5.51 -1.55 7.34
C GLN A 29 -4.54 -0.41 7.00
N ALA A 30 -3.31 -0.46 7.52
CA ALA A 30 -2.30 0.56 7.22
C ALA A 30 -1.88 0.51 5.75
N LEU A 31 -1.68 -0.69 5.21
CA LEU A 31 -1.37 -0.89 3.79
C LEU A 31 -2.55 -0.47 2.90
N ALA A 32 -3.77 -0.89 3.21
CA ALA A 32 -4.94 -0.55 2.42
C ALA A 32 -5.18 0.96 2.34
N ASN A 33 -5.02 1.68 3.46
CA ASN A 33 -5.19 3.14 3.51
C ASN A 33 -4.10 3.87 2.72
N SER A 34 -2.83 3.46 2.85
CA SER A 34 -1.74 4.07 2.07
C SER A 34 -1.91 3.80 0.58
N PHE A 35 -2.27 2.57 0.19
CA PHE A 35 -2.50 2.21 -1.21
C PHE A 35 -3.66 3.00 -1.84
N ALA A 36 -4.77 3.12 -1.12
CA ALA A 36 -5.91 3.92 -1.56
C ALA A 36 -5.53 5.41 -1.68
N GLY A 37 -4.84 5.97 -0.67
CA GLY A 37 -4.39 7.35 -0.66
C GLY A 37 -3.44 7.65 -1.83
N THR A 38 -2.41 6.83 -2.03
CA THR A 38 -1.48 6.97 -3.15
C THR A 38 -2.19 6.87 -4.49
N THR A 39 -3.14 5.94 -4.64
CA THR A 39 -3.90 5.77 -5.89
C THR A 39 -4.77 6.99 -6.19
N ILE A 40 -5.47 7.53 -5.20
CA ILE A 40 -6.29 8.74 -5.32
C ILE A 40 -5.43 9.93 -5.75
N ILE A 41 -4.29 10.13 -5.08
CA ILE A 41 -3.36 11.22 -5.39
C ILE A 41 -2.83 11.07 -6.82
N LEU A 42 -2.37 9.87 -7.18
CA LEU A 42 -1.83 9.60 -8.51
C LEU A 42 -2.88 9.83 -9.61
N TYR A 43 -4.13 9.43 -9.37
CA TYR A 43 -5.22 9.66 -10.32
C TYR A 43 -5.49 11.16 -10.53
N ILE A 44 -5.48 11.96 -9.46
CA ILE A 44 -5.63 13.43 -9.55
C ILE A 44 -4.46 14.03 -10.33
N VAL A 45 -3.22 13.61 -10.06
CA VAL A 45 -2.03 14.09 -10.78
C VAL A 45 -2.13 13.76 -12.27
N LEU A 46 -2.52 12.54 -12.63
CA LEU A 46 -2.72 12.13 -14.02
C LEU A 46 -3.82 12.94 -14.71
N PHE A 47 -4.89 13.28 -13.98
CA PHE A 47 -5.96 14.12 -14.51
C PHE A 47 -5.48 15.54 -14.80
N ILE A 48 -4.71 16.14 -13.89
CA ILE A 48 -4.10 17.45 -14.12
C ILE A 48 -3.13 17.39 -15.30
N LEU A 49 -2.32 16.34 -15.39
CA LEU A 49 -1.38 16.14 -16.49
C LEU A 49 -2.08 16.00 -17.85
N LYS A 50 -3.22 15.30 -17.90
CA LYS A 50 -4.06 15.20 -19.11
C LYS A 50 -4.48 16.58 -19.63
N ILE A 51 -4.80 17.51 -18.73
CA ILE A 51 -5.27 18.87 -19.08
C ILE A 51 -4.10 19.74 -19.57
N ILE A 52 -2.97 19.71 -18.87
CA ILE A 52 -1.83 20.61 -19.17
C ILE A 52 -0.99 20.07 -20.34
N ALA A 53 -0.77 18.76 -20.38
CA ALA A 53 0.20 18.10 -21.24
C ALA A 53 -0.31 16.74 -21.73
N PHE A 54 -1.39 16.77 -22.51
CA PHE A 54 -1.96 15.59 -23.17
C PHE A 54 -0.93 14.67 -23.87
N PRO A 55 0.07 15.16 -24.65
CA PRO A 55 1.05 14.27 -25.28
C PRO A 55 1.92 13.48 -24.28
N PHE A 56 2.26 14.07 -23.13
CA PHE A 56 2.98 13.35 -22.08
C PHE A 56 2.10 12.31 -21.39
N PHE A 57 0.83 12.63 -21.18
CA PHE A 57 -0.16 11.67 -20.67
C PHE A 57 -0.28 10.44 -21.59
N GLN A 58 -0.36 10.65 -22.91
CA GLN A 58 -0.37 9.54 -23.87
C GLN A 58 0.88 8.68 -23.77
N LEU A 59 2.06 9.28 -23.70
CA LEU A 59 3.31 8.53 -23.60
C LEU A 59 3.35 7.66 -22.34
N ILE A 60 2.96 8.22 -21.19
CA ILE A 60 2.91 7.49 -19.91
C ILE A 60 1.92 6.33 -20.02
N ILE A 61 0.68 6.57 -20.44
CA ILE A 61 -0.36 5.54 -20.49
C ILE A 61 0.00 4.46 -21.52
N ASN A 62 0.33 4.85 -22.75
CA ASN A 62 0.69 3.91 -23.80
C ASN A 62 1.90 3.06 -23.39
N SER A 63 2.89 3.61 -22.65
CA SER A 63 4.04 2.84 -22.16
C SER A 63 3.67 1.69 -21.22
N GLN A 64 2.62 1.84 -20.42
CA GLN A 64 2.17 0.79 -19.50
C GLN A 64 1.44 -0.36 -20.22
N PHE A 65 0.82 -0.06 -21.37
CA PHE A 65 0.06 -1.00 -22.17
C PHE A 65 0.81 -1.45 -23.44
N PHE A 66 2.13 -1.53 -23.38
CA PHE A 66 2.98 -1.99 -24.49
C PHE A 66 2.84 -1.17 -25.79
N GLY A 67 2.55 0.11 -25.69
CA GLY A 67 2.43 1.03 -26.83
C GLY A 67 1.06 1.01 -27.52
N ILE A 68 0.06 0.33 -26.97
CA ILE A 68 -1.32 0.38 -27.49
C ILE A 68 -1.90 1.77 -27.23
N ASN A 69 -2.45 2.42 -28.26
CA ASN A 69 -3.08 3.75 -28.22
C ASN A 69 -4.45 3.73 -27.49
N ILE A 70 -4.46 3.37 -26.21
CA ILE A 70 -5.69 3.37 -25.40
C ILE A 70 -6.07 4.81 -25.00
N ALA A 71 -5.10 5.72 -24.97
CA ALA A 71 -5.31 7.10 -24.56
C ALA A 71 -6.20 7.90 -25.54
N ASP A 72 -6.27 7.49 -26.82
CA ASP A 72 -7.10 8.13 -27.85
C ASP A 72 -8.58 7.72 -27.77
N GLU A 73 -8.86 6.53 -27.22
CA GLU A 73 -10.22 5.99 -27.09
C GLU A 73 -10.96 6.55 -25.86
N VAL A 74 -10.34 7.44 -25.08
CA VAL A 74 -10.91 7.92 -23.82
C VAL A 74 -12.03 8.93 -24.09
N PRO A 75 -13.31 8.60 -23.82
CA PRO A 75 -14.43 9.50 -24.08
C PRO A 75 -14.30 10.80 -23.28
N THR A 76 -14.94 11.87 -23.75
CA THR A 76 -15.01 13.14 -23.01
C THR A 76 -15.68 12.91 -21.65
N MET A 77 -14.88 12.90 -20.58
CA MET A 77 -15.36 12.64 -19.22
C MET A 77 -15.98 13.90 -18.63
N ASN A 78 -17.23 13.78 -18.18
CA ASN A 78 -17.86 14.76 -17.30
C ASN A 78 -17.30 14.62 -15.87
N LEU A 79 -17.36 15.70 -15.08
CA LEU A 79 -16.85 15.76 -13.70
C LEU A 79 -17.52 14.72 -12.78
N ALA A 80 -18.79 14.38 -13.04
CA ALA A 80 -19.49 13.30 -12.36
C ALA A 80 -18.88 11.92 -12.64
N ASN A 81 -18.52 11.64 -13.91
CA ASN A 81 -17.85 10.38 -14.28
C ASN A 81 -16.46 10.29 -13.67
N PHE A 82 -15.72 11.41 -13.64
CA PHE A 82 -14.42 11.50 -12.98
C PHE A 82 -14.50 11.13 -11.49
N LEU A 83 -15.44 11.73 -10.75
CA LEU A 83 -15.64 11.43 -9.33
C LEU A 83 -16.08 9.98 -9.10
N GLY A 84 -16.96 9.45 -9.96
CA GLY A 84 -17.38 8.06 -9.90
C GLY A 84 -16.19 7.09 -10.06
N VAL A 85 -15.33 7.34 -11.05
CA VAL A 85 -14.12 6.53 -11.29
C VAL A 85 -13.11 6.71 -10.16
N LEU A 86 -12.92 7.93 -9.63
CA LEU A 86 -12.02 8.20 -8.51
C LEU A 86 -12.40 7.38 -7.26
N ILE A 87 -13.70 7.35 -6.92
CA ILE A 87 -14.20 6.58 -5.77
C ILE A 87 -14.05 5.09 -6.05
N ALA A 88 -14.44 4.63 -7.25
CA ALA A 88 -14.34 3.23 -7.62
C ALA A 88 -12.89 2.71 -7.56
N VAL A 89 -11.94 3.46 -8.15
CA VAL A 89 -10.52 3.07 -8.13
C VAL A 89 -9.93 3.13 -6.72
N GLY A 90 -10.35 4.09 -5.90
CA GLY A 90 -9.96 4.17 -4.49
C GLY A 90 -10.40 2.95 -3.67
N ILE A 91 -11.65 2.52 -3.85
CA ILE A 91 -12.20 1.31 -3.19
C ILE A 91 -11.47 0.06 -3.68
N ILE A 92 -11.26 -0.08 -5.00
CA ILE A 92 -10.54 -1.22 -5.57
C ILE A 92 -9.10 -1.27 -5.05
N ALA A 93 -8.39 -0.14 -5.04
CA ALA A 93 -7.02 -0.06 -4.53
C ALA A 93 -6.95 -0.41 -3.04
N TRP A 94 -7.93 0.04 -2.24
CA TRP A 94 -8.04 -0.33 -0.84
C TRP A 94 -8.21 -1.85 -0.67
N LEU A 95 -9.12 -2.47 -1.43
CA LEU A 95 -9.36 -3.91 -1.40
C LEU A 95 -8.12 -4.70 -1.83
N VAL A 96 -7.43 -4.26 -2.88
CA VAL A 96 -6.17 -4.88 -3.34
C VAL A 96 -5.10 -4.77 -2.27
N GLY A 97 -4.93 -3.60 -1.65
CA GLY A 97 -4.00 -3.43 -0.53
C GLY A 97 -4.32 -4.35 0.64
N TYR A 98 -5.59 -4.46 1.01
CA TYR A 98 -6.04 -5.38 2.07
C TYR A 98 -5.76 -6.86 1.71
N LEU A 99 -6.03 -7.24 0.46
CA LEU A 99 -5.79 -8.59 -0.04
C LEU A 99 -4.30 -8.94 -0.04
N ILE A 100 -3.44 -8.02 -0.49
CA ILE A 100 -1.98 -8.21 -0.49
C ILE A 100 -1.47 -8.43 0.92
N ALA A 101 -1.90 -7.61 1.89
CA ALA A 101 -1.51 -7.81 3.27
C ALA A 101 -1.96 -9.15 3.85
N THR A 102 -3.18 -9.58 3.50
CA THR A 102 -3.70 -10.88 3.91
C THR A 102 -2.87 -12.02 3.33
N ILE A 103 -2.54 -11.97 2.03
CA ILE A 103 -1.70 -12.98 1.37
C ILE A 103 -0.29 -12.98 1.97
N TYR A 104 0.32 -11.82 2.19
CA TYR A 104 1.65 -11.69 2.77
C TYR A 104 1.73 -12.36 4.15
N ASN A 105 0.76 -12.06 5.02
CA ASN A 105 0.69 -12.67 6.35
C ASN A 105 0.50 -14.19 6.28
N ARG A 106 -0.22 -14.68 5.26
CA ARG A 106 -0.45 -16.11 5.02
C ARG A 106 0.76 -16.87 4.48
N LEU A 107 1.67 -16.19 3.78
CA LEU A 107 2.90 -16.79 3.22
C LEU A 107 4.04 -16.83 4.24
N ILE A 108 4.01 -15.92 5.22
CA ILE A 108 5.01 -15.82 6.29
C ILE A 108 4.67 -16.69 7.52
N THR A 109 3.39 -17.05 7.69
CA THR A 109 2.92 -17.98 8.73
C THR A 109 3.05 -19.42 8.25
#